data_AF-A0A131XVA2-F1
#
_entry.id   AF-A0A131XVA2-F1
#
_cell.length_a   1.000
_cell.length_b   1.000
_cell.length_c   1.000
_cell.angle_alpha   90.00
_cell.angle_beta   90.00
_cell.angle_gamma   90.00
#
_symmetry.space_group_name_H-M   'P 1'
#
loop_
_entity.id
_entity.type
_entity.pdbx_description
1 polymer ?
#
loop_
_entity_poly.entity_id
_entity_poly.type
_entity_poly.pdbx_seq_one_letter_code
_entity_poly.pdbx_strand_id
1 'polypeptide(L)'
;MCSTLCECDGIPDAVPPVGIFEDGKGNTCKTCDDTARVVLRKKDAYCVSCFLAASTHKFRSTLGKSKLIKPKQKILVAFSGGPSSAAMLTLLLDGFAEDAHKRFLFEPSLAHIDDSVASGNSEADPSLREEAVSLMSSSNLPFYTVPLELVVCSDVVILDPATHGSTVPIAEVDGCRRTLASSFSSFKSATDRESFHRITLRRLLLKLARDNGFDKVFTAETGTQLAATLLSTIALGRGSQLRDQVSFVDDRDGHMQLLRPMREFSAEEVDLFNQHRNVTFRQSPPKQAASIVRLTERFVNGLQRDFPATVSTIWRTGDKIAPPVRTAGSCSLCGSPLDTVDVPVASAVEALRLTREMSRQRQGEGRTSPTTTGDEGCRELCYACQSLVAAGDRATMKPLLDSANSVEPQLSEENSTATGGLTVL
;
A
#
# COMPACT_ATOMS: atom_id res chain seq x y z
N MET A 1 23.52 37.69 5.30
CA MET A 1 24.87 37.10 5.23
C MET A 1 25.19 36.50 6.59
N CYS A 2 24.98 35.21 6.77
CA CYS A 2 25.65 34.43 7.80
C CYS A 2 25.82 33.02 7.24
N SER A 3 27.07 32.60 7.24
CA SER A 3 27.65 31.63 6.32
C SER A 3 27.55 30.21 6.89
N THR A 4 27.31 29.29 5.96
CA THR A 4 27.68 27.87 5.93
C THR A 4 28.80 27.42 6.88
N LEU A 5 28.54 26.33 7.60
CA LEU A 5 29.33 25.09 7.64
C LEU A 5 28.63 24.11 8.59
N CYS A 6 27.71 23.31 8.04
CA CYS A 6 27.29 22.07 8.70
C CYS A 6 28.14 20.99 8.03
N GLU A 7 29.20 20.56 8.71
CA GLU A 7 29.98 19.39 8.33
C GLU A 7 29.07 18.17 8.50
N CYS A 8 28.47 17.75 7.40
CA CYS A 8 27.78 16.47 7.30
C CYS A 8 28.86 15.39 7.13
N ASP A 9 29.55 15.05 8.21
CA ASP A 9 30.44 13.88 8.21
C ASP A 9 29.62 12.64 7.81
N GLY A 10 30.13 11.95 6.80
CA GLY A 10 29.47 10.84 6.13
C GLY A 10 29.10 9.74 7.11
N ILE A 11 27.80 9.53 7.27
CA ILE A 11 27.27 8.31 7.87
C ILE A 11 27.55 7.20 6.84
N PRO A 12 28.33 6.15 7.18
CA PRO A 12 28.69 5.12 6.20
C PRO A 12 27.43 4.43 5.66
N ASP A 13 27.22 4.55 4.34
CA ASP A 13 26.12 4.00 3.53
C ASP A 13 26.19 2.47 3.34
N ALA A 14 27.04 1.78 4.10
CA ALA A 14 27.08 0.32 4.08
C ALA A 14 26.00 -0.21 5.02
N VAL A 15 24.89 -0.71 4.46
CA VAL A 15 24.02 -1.65 5.17
C VAL A 15 24.89 -2.88 5.50
N PRO A 16 25.27 -3.13 6.76
CA PRO A 16 26.01 -4.34 7.08
C PRO A 16 25.12 -5.55 6.78
N PRO A 17 25.69 -6.72 6.41
CA PRO A 17 24.90 -7.92 6.17
C PRO A 17 24.03 -8.21 7.39
N VAL A 18 22.75 -8.48 7.14
CA VAL A 18 21.76 -8.83 8.16
C VAL A 18 22.23 -10.09 8.88
N GLY A 19 22.67 -9.91 10.12
CA GLY A 19 22.63 -10.89 11.21
C GLY A 19 23.12 -12.31 10.89
N ILE A 20 24.35 -12.47 10.40
CA ILE A 20 25.10 -13.71 10.62
C ILE A 20 26.07 -13.47 11.77
N PHE A 21 25.87 -14.23 12.84
CA PHE A 21 26.63 -14.36 14.10
C PHE A 21 27.96 -13.57 14.25
N GLU A 22 28.07 -12.86 15.38
CA GLU A 22 29.31 -12.90 16.16
C GLU A 22 29.28 -14.19 16.98
N ASP A 23 30.16 -15.14 16.65
CA ASP A 23 30.42 -16.33 17.44
C ASP A 23 30.79 -15.92 18.88
N GLY A 24 29.95 -16.26 19.87
CA GLY A 24 30.30 -15.88 21.25
C GLY A 24 29.43 -16.37 22.39
N LYS A 25 28.14 -16.68 22.21
CA LYS A 25 27.32 -17.28 23.29
C LYS A 25 26.33 -18.30 22.74
N GLY A 26 26.49 -19.55 23.20
CA GLY A 26 25.60 -20.67 22.89
C GLY A 26 24.18 -20.38 23.33
N ASN A 27 23.38 -19.86 22.41
CA ASN A 27 21.96 -19.64 22.64
C ASN A 27 21.20 -20.86 22.12
N THR A 28 20.38 -21.45 23.00
CA THR A 28 19.44 -22.51 22.65
C THR A 28 18.18 -21.92 22.02
N CYS A 29 17.51 -22.69 21.16
CA CYS A 29 16.26 -22.32 20.55
C CYS A 29 15.18 -22.27 21.61
N LYS A 30 14.51 -21.14 21.77
CA LYS A 30 13.47 -20.99 22.81
C LYS A 30 12.24 -21.90 22.65
N THR A 31 12.10 -22.61 21.52
CA THR A 31 10.95 -23.47 21.21
C THR A 31 11.26 -24.95 21.42
N CYS A 32 12.49 -25.39 21.11
CA CYS A 32 12.86 -26.80 21.11
C CYS A 32 14.23 -27.08 21.74
N ASP A 33 14.86 -26.09 22.37
CA ASP A 33 16.17 -26.13 23.03
C ASP A 33 17.39 -26.56 22.20
N ASP A 34 17.22 -26.76 20.89
CA ASP A 34 18.30 -27.05 19.93
C ASP A 34 19.18 -25.82 19.65
N THR A 35 20.26 -25.96 18.88
CA THR A 35 21.19 -24.86 18.55
C THR A 35 20.48 -23.75 17.78
N ALA A 36 20.44 -22.53 18.34
CA ALA A 36 19.86 -21.40 17.65
C ALA A 36 20.79 -20.92 16.52
N ARG A 37 20.19 -20.57 15.38
CA ARG A 37 20.88 -20.00 14.21
C ARG A 37 20.25 -18.71 13.71
N VAL A 38 19.13 -18.30 14.31
CA VAL A 38 18.39 -17.09 13.96
C VAL A 38 18.11 -16.33 15.24
N VAL A 39 18.41 -15.03 15.28
CA VAL A 39 18.10 -14.18 16.43
C VAL A 39 17.26 -13.00 15.94
N LEU A 40 16.02 -12.91 16.43
CA LEU A 40 15.14 -11.79 16.14
C LEU A 40 15.15 -10.80 17.31
N ARG A 41 15.01 -9.51 17.02
CA ARG A 41 14.82 -8.45 18.04
C ARG A 41 15.93 -8.45 19.11
N LYS A 42 17.13 -8.90 18.74
CA LYS A 42 18.31 -9.09 19.63
C LYS A 42 18.11 -10.04 20.82
N LYS A 43 16.97 -10.72 20.94
CA LYS A 43 16.63 -11.52 22.14
C LYS A 43 16.03 -12.88 21.83
N ASP A 44 15.24 -13.00 20.76
CA ASP A 44 14.53 -14.23 20.46
C ASP A 44 15.38 -15.14 19.57
N ALA A 45 16.03 -16.12 20.20
CA ALA A 45 16.85 -17.10 19.51
C ALA A 45 16.03 -18.33 19.08
N TYR A 46 16.15 -18.71 17.80
CA TYR A 46 15.48 -19.88 17.20
C TYR A 46 16.47 -20.73 16.40
N CYS A 47 16.24 -22.04 16.35
CA CYS A 47 16.77 -22.86 15.25
C CYS A 47 15.99 -22.55 13.96
N VAL A 48 16.56 -22.91 12.80
CA VAL A 48 15.97 -22.56 11.49
C VAL A 48 14.58 -23.17 11.32
N SER A 49 14.38 -24.44 11.69
CA SER A 49 13.09 -25.12 11.55
C SER A 49 12.00 -24.47 12.40
N CYS A 50 12.28 -24.14 13.65
CA CYS A 50 11.33 -23.46 14.54
C CYS A 50 11.02 -22.04 14.06
N PHE A 51 12.00 -21.31 13.53
CA PHE A 51 11.78 -19.99 12.95
C PHE A 51 10.83 -20.06 11.74
N LEU A 52 11.09 -20.98 10.80
CA LEU A 52 10.26 -21.14 9.62
C LEU A 52 8.83 -21.59 9.97
N ALA A 53 8.69 -22.54 10.90
CA ALA A 53 7.38 -22.96 11.40
C ALA A 53 6.63 -21.81 12.08
N ALA A 54 7.32 -20.98 12.87
CA ALA A 54 6.74 -19.80 13.50
C ALA A 54 6.29 -18.76 12.47
N SER A 55 7.06 -18.55 11.40
CA SER A 55 6.70 -17.66 10.27
C SER A 55 5.45 -18.16 9.54
N THR A 56 5.39 -19.45 9.17
CA THR A 56 4.20 -20.04 8.55
C THR A 56 2.99 -19.95 9.47
N HIS A 57 3.13 -20.26 10.76
CA HIS A 57 2.05 -20.12 11.73
C HIS A 57 1.59 -18.66 11.87
N LYS A 58 2.52 -17.69 11.93
CA LYS A 58 2.22 -16.26 12.02
C LYS A 58 1.35 -15.82 10.83
N PHE A 59 1.78 -16.13 9.60
CA PHE A 59 1.04 -15.81 8.38
C PHE A 59 -0.39 -16.37 8.40
N ARG A 60 -0.53 -17.67 8.72
CA ARG A 60 -1.83 -18.35 8.77
C ARG A 60 -2.73 -17.79 9.88
N SER A 61 -2.16 -17.46 11.03
CA SER A 61 -2.89 -16.84 12.14
C SER A 61 -3.42 -15.46 11.76
N THR A 62 -2.63 -14.65 11.06
CA THR A 62 -3.04 -13.32 10.57
C THR A 62 -4.26 -13.44 9.65
N LEU A 63 -4.22 -14.34 8.67
CA LEU A 63 -5.36 -14.58 7.78
C LEU A 63 -6.58 -15.13 8.54
N GLY A 64 -6.37 -16.13 9.40
CA GLY A 64 -7.44 -16.81 10.13
C GLY A 64 -8.16 -15.95 11.17
N LYS A 65 -7.45 -15.03 11.84
CA LYS A 65 -8.05 -14.10 12.83
C LYS A 65 -9.03 -13.14 12.20
N SER A 66 -8.80 -12.75 10.94
CA SER A 66 -9.67 -11.81 10.23
C SER A 66 -11.06 -12.41 9.94
N LYS A 67 -11.13 -13.73 9.68
CA LYS A 67 -12.33 -14.43 9.18
C LYS A 67 -12.96 -13.80 7.92
N LEU A 68 -12.20 -13.01 7.17
CA LEU A 68 -12.69 -12.28 5.99
C LEU A 68 -12.67 -13.12 4.71
N ILE A 69 -11.83 -14.15 4.66
CA ILE A 69 -11.61 -14.98 3.48
C ILE A 69 -12.48 -16.23 3.59
N LYS A 70 -13.37 -16.41 2.63
CA LYS A 70 -14.23 -17.59 2.53
C LYS A 70 -13.63 -18.61 1.54
N PRO A 71 -13.96 -19.91 1.67
CA PRO A 71 -13.61 -20.90 0.66
C PRO A 71 -14.11 -20.51 -0.74
N LYS A 72 -13.35 -20.89 -1.77
CA LYS A 72 -13.60 -20.66 -3.21
C LYS A 72 -13.61 -19.19 -3.66
N GLN A 73 -13.22 -18.26 -2.79
CA GLN A 73 -13.05 -16.87 -3.20
C GLN A 73 -11.82 -16.71 -4.07
N LYS A 74 -11.93 -15.91 -5.13
CA LYS A 74 -10.82 -15.53 -6.00
C LYS A 74 -10.08 -14.36 -5.39
N ILE A 75 -8.77 -14.47 -5.24
CA ILE A 75 -7.94 -13.45 -4.59
C ILE A 75 -6.86 -12.98 -5.56
N LEU A 76 -6.89 -11.70 -5.90
CA LEU A 76 -5.82 -11.07 -6.67
C LEU A 76 -4.65 -10.75 -5.74
N VAL A 77 -3.48 -11.31 -5.99
CA VAL A 77 -2.28 -11.16 -5.15
C VAL A 77 -1.31 -10.23 -5.87
N ALA A 78 -1.13 -9.02 -5.33
CA ALA A 78 -0.18 -8.06 -5.88
C ALA A 78 1.26 -8.55 -5.66
N PHE A 79 2.00 -8.71 -6.76
CA PHE A 79 3.36 -9.23 -6.76
C PHE A 79 4.34 -8.23 -7.40
N SER A 80 5.21 -7.62 -6.60
CA SER A 80 6.18 -6.62 -7.07
C SER A 80 7.56 -7.19 -7.42
N GLY A 81 7.76 -8.49 -7.19
CA GLY A 81 9.07 -9.16 -7.25
C GLY A 81 9.99 -8.86 -6.07
N GLY A 82 9.64 -7.94 -5.17
CA GLY A 82 10.46 -7.59 -4.01
C GLY A 82 10.44 -8.64 -2.89
N PRO A 83 11.27 -8.46 -1.85
CA PRO A 83 11.49 -9.45 -0.79
C PRO A 83 10.19 -9.84 -0.07
N SER A 84 9.34 -8.86 0.28
CA SER A 84 8.08 -9.13 0.98
C SER A 84 7.06 -9.88 0.13
N SER A 85 6.93 -9.54 -1.16
CA SER A 85 6.00 -10.24 -2.07
C SER A 85 6.47 -11.64 -2.41
N ALA A 86 7.78 -11.86 -2.51
CA ALA A 86 8.36 -13.19 -2.71
C ALA A 86 8.16 -14.08 -1.47
N ALA A 87 8.42 -13.55 -0.26
CA ALA A 87 8.12 -14.25 0.98
C ALA A 87 6.62 -14.60 1.10
N MET A 88 5.74 -13.65 0.76
CA MET A 88 4.29 -13.87 0.75
C MET A 88 3.89 -14.98 -0.21
N LEU A 89 4.47 -15.01 -1.42
CA LEU A 89 4.23 -16.07 -2.41
C LEU A 89 4.64 -17.43 -1.85
N THR A 90 5.84 -17.56 -1.29
CA THR A 90 6.30 -18.82 -0.66
C THR A 90 5.37 -19.27 0.48
N LEU A 91 4.95 -18.34 1.35
CA LEU A 91 4.02 -18.63 2.45
C LEU A 91 2.62 -19.04 1.96
N LEU A 92 2.17 -18.48 0.82
CA LEU A 92 0.93 -18.91 0.17
C LEU A 92 1.07 -20.33 -0.37
N LEU A 93 2.14 -20.64 -1.10
CA LEU A 93 2.41 -21.97 -1.65
C LEU A 93 2.47 -23.03 -0.55
N ASP A 94 3.19 -22.77 0.55
CA ASP A 94 3.21 -23.62 1.74
C ASP A 94 1.80 -23.88 2.29
N GLY A 95 0.93 -22.87 2.26
CA GLY A 95 -0.45 -22.99 2.75
C GLY A 95 -1.39 -23.72 1.80
N PHE A 96 -1.01 -23.87 0.52
CA PHE A 96 -1.73 -24.64 -0.50
C PHE A 96 -1.22 -26.07 -0.67
N ALA A 97 -0.04 -26.39 -0.13
CA ALA A 97 0.54 -27.73 -0.16
C ALA A 97 -0.43 -28.79 0.39
N GLU A 98 -0.37 -30.00 -0.17
CA GLU A 98 -1.33 -31.08 0.13
C GLU A 98 -1.23 -31.56 1.59
N ASP A 99 -0.03 -31.54 2.16
CA ASP A 99 0.28 -31.90 3.54
C ASP A 99 0.03 -30.75 4.54
N ALA A 100 -0.41 -29.59 4.07
CA ALA A 100 -0.65 -28.43 4.92
C ALA A 100 -1.86 -28.64 5.85
N HIS A 101 -1.63 -28.61 7.16
CA HIS A 101 -2.70 -28.62 8.17
C HIS A 101 -3.62 -27.39 8.00
N LYS A 102 -4.90 -27.63 7.65
CA LYS A 102 -5.91 -26.63 7.26
C LYS A 102 -5.58 -25.88 5.97
N ARG A 103 -5.30 -26.61 4.89
CA ARG A 103 -5.05 -26.05 3.54
C ARG A 103 -5.95 -24.85 3.20
N PHE A 104 -5.37 -23.84 2.57
CA PHE A 104 -6.14 -22.70 2.07
C PHE A 104 -7.13 -23.14 1.00
N LEU A 105 -8.36 -22.64 1.09
CA LEU A 105 -9.47 -23.03 0.22
C LEU A 105 -9.88 -21.93 -0.77
N PHE A 106 -9.14 -20.83 -0.83
CA PHE A 106 -9.36 -19.74 -1.79
C PHE A 106 -8.46 -19.92 -3.02
N GLU A 107 -8.77 -19.21 -4.10
CA GLU A 107 -8.09 -19.33 -5.40
C GLU A 107 -7.25 -18.08 -5.65
N PRO A 108 -5.91 -18.12 -5.46
CA PRO A 108 -5.05 -16.97 -5.69
C PRO A 108 -4.74 -16.80 -7.18
N SER A 109 -4.58 -15.56 -7.64
CA SER A 109 -3.96 -15.23 -8.92
C SER A 109 -2.99 -14.08 -8.74
N LEU A 110 -1.79 -14.19 -9.30
CA LEU A 110 -0.74 -13.20 -9.15
C LEU A 110 -0.92 -12.07 -10.16
N ALA A 111 -0.69 -10.83 -9.74
CA ALA A 111 -0.65 -9.68 -10.64
C ALA A 111 0.61 -8.87 -10.40
N HIS A 112 1.45 -8.77 -11.43
CA HIS A 112 2.57 -7.86 -11.48
C HIS A 112 2.18 -6.59 -12.23
N ILE A 113 2.42 -5.44 -11.61
CA ILE A 113 2.17 -4.14 -12.22
C ILE A 113 3.50 -3.54 -12.65
N ASP A 114 3.66 -3.31 -13.96
CA ASP A 114 4.81 -2.59 -14.51
C ASP A 114 4.64 -1.09 -14.27
N ASP A 115 5.40 -0.56 -13.30
CA ASP A 115 5.40 0.84 -12.87
C ASP A 115 6.51 1.69 -13.53
N SER A 116 7.10 1.23 -14.64
CA SER A 116 8.16 1.94 -15.37
C SER A 116 7.83 3.40 -15.68
N VAL A 117 6.57 3.67 -16.06
CA VAL A 117 6.04 5.02 -16.33
C VAL A 117 6.20 5.98 -15.15
N ALA A 118 6.13 5.50 -13.90
CA ALA A 118 6.28 6.32 -12.70
C ALA A 118 7.74 6.71 -12.43
N SER A 119 8.67 5.85 -12.84
CA SER A 119 10.11 6.06 -12.64
C SER A 119 10.70 7.04 -13.66
N GLY A 120 9.99 7.33 -14.76
CA GLY A 120 10.47 8.22 -15.82
C GLY A 120 11.54 7.58 -16.73
N ASN A 121 11.77 6.28 -16.57
CA ASN A 121 12.60 5.50 -17.48
C ASN A 121 11.76 5.17 -18.70
N SER A 122 12.23 5.57 -19.90
CA SER A 122 11.49 5.46 -21.15
C SER A 122 11.22 4.00 -21.57
N GLU A 123 11.92 3.05 -20.98
CA GLU A 123 11.74 1.61 -21.14
C GLU A 123 11.81 0.99 -19.74
N ALA A 124 10.84 0.15 -19.38
CA ALA A 124 10.99 -0.74 -18.23
C ALA A 124 12.28 -1.55 -18.43
N ASP A 125 13.13 -1.67 -17.42
CA ASP A 125 14.29 -2.56 -17.52
C ASP A 125 13.77 -3.98 -17.82
N PRO A 126 13.97 -4.51 -19.05
CA PRO A 126 13.35 -5.77 -19.46
C PRO A 126 13.77 -6.91 -18.54
N SER A 127 14.98 -6.84 -18.00
CA SER A 127 15.51 -7.84 -17.08
C SER A 127 14.72 -7.92 -15.77
N LEU A 128 14.29 -6.79 -15.22
CA LEU A 128 13.48 -6.75 -13.99
C LEU A 128 12.08 -7.32 -14.21
N ARG A 129 11.51 -7.07 -15.38
CA ARG A 129 10.20 -7.63 -15.76
C ARG A 129 10.30 -9.14 -15.96
N GLU A 130 11.30 -9.59 -16.70
CA GLU A 130 11.57 -11.01 -16.92
C GLU A 130 11.81 -11.76 -15.61
N GLU A 131 12.57 -11.17 -14.68
CA GLU A 131 12.80 -11.75 -13.36
C GLU A 131 11.48 -11.91 -12.59
N ALA A 132 10.64 -10.87 -12.52
CA ALA A 132 9.34 -10.95 -11.84
C ALA A 132 8.42 -12.00 -12.48
N VAL A 133 8.39 -12.08 -13.81
CA VAL A 133 7.61 -13.09 -14.55
C VAL A 133 8.15 -14.51 -14.27
N SER A 134 9.46 -14.69 -14.22
CA SER A 134 10.09 -15.98 -13.93
C SER A 134 9.74 -16.50 -12.53
N LEU A 135 9.67 -15.61 -11.54
CA LEU A 135 9.26 -15.95 -10.18
C LEU A 135 7.78 -16.36 -10.14
N MET A 136 6.91 -15.61 -10.81
CA MET A 136 5.49 -15.94 -10.86
C MET A 136 5.21 -17.25 -11.60
N SER A 137 5.85 -17.48 -12.75
CA SER A 137 5.62 -18.68 -13.56
C SER A 137 6.07 -19.95 -12.85
N SER A 138 7.11 -19.88 -12.02
CA SER A 138 7.59 -21.01 -11.20
C SER A 138 6.58 -21.48 -10.13
N SER A 139 5.59 -20.66 -9.80
CA SER A 139 4.64 -20.92 -8.71
C SER A 139 3.46 -21.82 -9.11
N ASN A 140 3.26 -22.10 -10.41
CA ASN A 140 2.10 -22.80 -10.97
C ASN A 140 0.72 -22.16 -10.61
N LEU A 141 0.71 -20.89 -10.18
CA LEU A 141 -0.51 -20.12 -9.99
C LEU A 141 -0.84 -19.32 -11.25
N PRO A 142 -2.13 -19.03 -11.54
CA PRO A 142 -2.48 -18.07 -12.57
C PRO A 142 -1.79 -16.73 -12.30
N PHE A 143 -1.14 -16.16 -13.31
CA PHE A 143 -0.43 -14.90 -13.17
C PHE A 143 -0.68 -13.99 -14.35
N TYR A 144 -0.60 -12.68 -14.09
CA TYR A 144 -0.80 -11.62 -15.05
C TYR A 144 0.25 -10.54 -14.88
N THR A 145 0.75 -10.00 -15.98
CA THR A 145 1.60 -8.81 -16.01
C THR A 145 0.86 -7.72 -16.76
N VAL A 146 0.60 -6.61 -16.09
CA VAL A 146 -0.12 -5.48 -16.67
C VAL A 146 0.61 -4.18 -16.39
N PRO A 147 0.58 -3.23 -17.31
CA PRO A 147 1.27 -1.98 -17.10
C PRO A 147 0.41 -0.97 -16.33
N LEU A 148 1.06 -0.06 -15.58
CA LEU A 148 0.40 0.85 -14.65
C LEU A 148 -0.58 1.83 -15.33
N GLU A 149 -0.37 2.11 -16.61
CA GLU A 149 -1.11 3.10 -17.39
C GLU A 149 -2.51 2.63 -17.77
N LEU A 150 -2.82 1.33 -17.65
CA LEU A 150 -4.19 0.81 -17.75
C LEU A 150 -5.17 1.45 -16.76
N VAL A 151 -4.66 2.06 -15.68
CA VAL A 151 -5.47 2.81 -14.71
C VAL A 151 -6.24 3.99 -15.35
N VAL A 152 -5.70 4.58 -16.43
CA VAL A 152 -6.34 5.66 -17.19
C VAL A 152 -6.88 5.18 -18.54
N CYS A 153 -6.67 3.91 -18.91
CA CYS A 153 -7.30 3.30 -20.08
C CYS A 153 -8.77 2.92 -19.81
N SER A 154 -9.46 2.47 -20.86
CA SER A 154 -10.80 1.87 -20.92
C SER A 154 -11.45 1.59 -19.57
N ASP A 155 -12.72 1.97 -19.40
CA ASP A 155 -13.45 1.80 -18.14
C ASP A 155 -13.37 0.40 -17.54
N VAL A 156 -13.28 -0.64 -18.40
CA VAL A 156 -13.12 -2.04 -18.02
C VAL A 156 -11.83 -2.62 -18.59
N VAL A 157 -11.02 -3.26 -17.74
CA VAL A 157 -9.77 -3.95 -18.12
C VAL A 157 -9.89 -5.45 -17.83
N ILE A 158 -10.00 -6.24 -18.90
CA ILE A 158 -10.08 -7.70 -18.82
C ILE A 158 -8.68 -8.31 -18.94
N LEU A 159 -8.40 -9.27 -18.06
CA LEU A 159 -7.18 -10.07 -18.05
C LEU A 159 -7.34 -11.30 -18.93
N ASP A 160 -6.34 -11.57 -19.75
CA ASP A 160 -6.31 -12.70 -20.67
C ASP A 160 -5.38 -13.80 -20.13
N PRO A 161 -5.93 -14.99 -19.78
CA PRO A 161 -5.13 -16.13 -19.35
C PRO A 161 -4.15 -16.66 -20.41
N ALA A 162 -4.42 -16.45 -21.71
CA ALA A 162 -3.57 -16.97 -22.78
C ALA A 162 -2.29 -16.14 -22.97
N THR A 163 -2.40 -14.82 -22.85
CA THR A 163 -1.26 -13.90 -22.99
C THR A 163 -0.62 -13.52 -21.66
N HIS A 164 -1.23 -13.91 -20.52
CA HIS A 164 -0.84 -13.45 -19.18
C HIS A 164 -0.84 -11.91 -19.06
N GLY A 165 -1.65 -11.22 -19.85
CA GLY A 165 -1.71 -9.77 -19.94
C GLY A 165 -3.14 -9.23 -19.91
N SER A 166 -3.34 -8.02 -20.43
CA SER A 166 -4.68 -7.44 -20.63
C SER A 166 -5.14 -7.58 -22.08
N THR A 167 -6.45 -7.64 -22.30
CA THR A 167 -7.05 -7.62 -23.65
C THR A 167 -7.05 -6.24 -24.32
N VAL A 168 -6.60 -5.19 -23.62
CA VAL A 168 -6.60 -3.80 -24.11
C VAL A 168 -5.67 -3.67 -25.32
N PRO A 169 -6.10 -3.06 -26.44
CA PRO A 169 -5.27 -2.89 -27.62
C PRO A 169 -4.00 -2.07 -27.35
N ILE A 170 -2.86 -2.50 -27.89
CA ILE A 170 -1.55 -1.85 -27.68
C ILE A 170 -1.58 -0.34 -27.98
N ALA A 171 -2.25 0.05 -29.07
CA ALA A 171 -2.37 1.46 -29.46
C ALA A 171 -3.09 2.34 -28.40
N GLU A 172 -4.04 1.75 -27.68
CA GLU A 172 -4.72 2.44 -26.57
C GLU A 172 -3.79 2.57 -25.36
N VAL A 173 -3.09 1.47 -25.01
CA VAL A 173 -2.10 1.46 -23.92
C VAL A 173 -1.02 2.53 -24.13
N ASP A 174 -0.54 2.70 -25.36
CA ASP A 174 0.44 3.76 -25.69
C ASP A 174 -0.11 5.18 -25.46
N GLY A 175 -1.40 5.40 -25.73
CA GLY A 175 -2.08 6.67 -25.45
C GLY A 175 -2.19 6.94 -23.94
N CYS A 176 -2.60 5.92 -23.18
CA CYS A 176 -2.66 5.97 -21.73
C CYS A 176 -1.29 6.22 -21.10
N ARG A 177 -0.25 5.58 -21.64
CA ARG A 177 1.14 5.76 -21.21
C ARG A 177 1.59 7.19 -21.32
N ARG A 178 1.36 7.84 -22.45
CA ARG A 178 1.69 9.27 -22.64
C ARG A 178 0.96 10.16 -21.63
N THR A 179 -0.31 9.87 -21.37
CA THR A 179 -1.17 10.62 -20.43
C THR A 179 -0.72 10.44 -18.98
N LEU A 180 -0.38 9.23 -18.58
CA LEU A 180 0.09 8.96 -17.23
C LEU A 180 1.52 9.47 -17.02
N ALA A 181 2.39 9.35 -18.02
CA ALA A 181 3.74 9.90 -18.00
C ALA A 181 3.72 11.43 -17.84
N SER A 182 2.84 12.14 -18.56
CA SER A 182 2.70 13.59 -18.39
C SER A 182 2.25 13.95 -16.98
N SER A 183 1.30 13.20 -16.41
CA SER A 183 0.85 13.35 -15.02
C SER A 183 2.01 13.20 -14.02
N PHE A 184 2.83 12.15 -14.15
CA PHE A 184 4.01 11.95 -13.29
C PHE A 184 5.05 13.05 -13.44
N SER A 185 5.24 13.57 -14.66
CA SER A 185 6.20 14.64 -14.94
C SER A 185 5.77 16.00 -14.40
N SER A 186 4.48 16.20 -14.13
CA SER A 186 3.94 17.47 -13.59
C SER A 186 4.40 17.75 -12.15
N PHE A 187 4.75 16.71 -11.39
CA PHE A 187 5.14 16.84 -9.99
C PHE A 187 6.63 17.17 -9.82
N LYS A 188 6.92 18.27 -9.12
CA LYS A 188 8.29 18.73 -8.85
C LYS A 188 8.98 17.96 -7.72
N SER A 189 8.20 17.53 -6.72
CA SER A 189 8.70 16.86 -5.52
C SER A 189 8.67 15.34 -5.68
N ALA A 190 9.74 14.66 -5.25
CA ALA A 190 9.78 13.20 -5.18
C ALA A 190 8.68 12.63 -4.28
N THR A 191 8.30 13.35 -3.22
CA THR A 191 7.26 12.91 -2.27
C THR A 191 5.86 12.93 -2.89
N ASP A 192 5.57 13.94 -3.72
CA ASP A 192 4.28 14.03 -4.40
C ASP A 192 4.18 12.98 -5.50
N ARG A 193 5.27 12.76 -6.26
CA ARG A 193 5.38 11.68 -7.24
C ARG A 193 5.14 10.30 -6.62
N GLU A 194 5.73 10.04 -5.46
CA GLU A 194 5.56 8.77 -4.74
C GLU A 194 4.14 8.60 -4.17
N SER A 195 3.55 9.69 -3.65
CA SER A 195 2.17 9.70 -3.19
C SER A 195 1.19 9.42 -4.33
N PHE A 196 1.42 10.04 -5.48
CA PHE A 196 0.63 9.81 -6.70
C PHE A 196 0.80 8.37 -7.20
N HIS A 197 2.03 7.87 -7.28
CA HIS A 197 2.31 6.48 -7.66
C HIS A 197 1.51 5.48 -6.81
N ARG A 198 1.52 5.64 -5.48
CA ARG A 198 0.81 4.75 -4.56
C ARG A 198 -0.71 4.77 -4.77
N ILE A 199 -1.29 5.95 -5.01
CA ILE A 199 -2.72 6.08 -5.32
C ILE A 199 -3.04 5.36 -6.62
N THR A 200 -2.26 5.60 -7.67
CA THR A 200 -2.46 5.02 -9.00
C THR A 200 -2.34 3.49 -8.98
N LEU A 201 -1.32 2.95 -8.32
CA LEU A 201 -1.12 1.51 -8.16
C LEU A 201 -2.31 0.86 -7.43
N ARG A 202 -2.76 1.47 -6.32
CA ARG A 202 -3.93 0.97 -5.58
C ARG A 202 -5.17 0.95 -6.46
N ARG A 203 -5.45 2.04 -7.20
CA ARG A 203 -6.62 2.13 -8.08
C ARG A 203 -6.60 1.05 -9.15
N LEU A 204 -5.44 0.83 -9.79
CA LEU A 204 -5.31 -0.22 -10.80
C LEU A 204 -5.58 -1.60 -10.22
N LEU A 205 -4.98 -1.94 -9.07
CA LEU A 205 -5.21 -3.24 -8.42
C LEU A 205 -6.69 -3.49 -8.11
N LEU A 206 -7.40 -2.47 -7.62
CA LEU A 206 -8.84 -2.58 -7.33
C LEU A 206 -9.68 -2.67 -8.61
N LYS A 207 -9.30 -1.92 -9.65
CA LYS A 207 -9.95 -1.97 -10.97
C LYS A 207 -9.83 -3.37 -11.57
N LEU A 208 -8.61 -3.92 -11.64
CA LEU A 208 -8.37 -5.29 -12.12
C LEU A 208 -9.15 -6.33 -11.32
N ALA A 209 -9.21 -6.15 -10.00
CA ALA A 209 -9.96 -7.05 -9.13
C ALA A 209 -11.46 -7.06 -9.46
N ARG A 210 -12.06 -5.87 -9.60
CA ARG A 210 -13.49 -5.72 -9.95
C ARG A 210 -13.80 -6.27 -11.34
N ASP A 211 -13.04 -5.84 -12.33
CA ASP A 211 -13.32 -6.12 -13.75
C ASP A 211 -13.21 -7.62 -14.09
N ASN A 212 -12.46 -8.38 -13.30
CA ASN A 212 -12.19 -9.80 -13.53
C ASN A 212 -12.84 -10.72 -12.47
N GLY A 213 -13.74 -10.17 -11.65
CA GLY A 213 -14.53 -10.94 -10.68
C GLY A 213 -13.70 -11.56 -9.55
N PHE A 214 -12.62 -10.89 -9.12
CA PHE A 214 -11.94 -11.23 -7.88
C PHE A 214 -12.75 -10.74 -6.68
N ASP A 215 -12.71 -11.47 -5.56
CA ASP A 215 -13.40 -11.09 -4.33
C ASP A 215 -12.59 -10.12 -3.48
N LYS A 216 -11.26 -10.24 -3.49
CA LYS A 216 -10.33 -9.52 -2.61
C LYS A 216 -8.96 -9.32 -3.27
N VAL A 217 -8.22 -8.34 -2.77
CA VAL A 217 -6.83 -8.07 -3.17
C VAL A 217 -5.89 -8.32 -2.00
N PHE A 218 -4.77 -9.02 -2.19
CA PHE A 218 -3.69 -9.14 -1.22
C PHE A 218 -2.52 -8.23 -1.60
N THR A 219 -1.94 -7.56 -0.61
CA THR A 219 -0.69 -6.82 -0.74
C THR A 219 0.35 -7.27 0.28
N ALA A 220 1.62 -7.15 -0.07
CA ALA A 220 2.73 -7.64 0.73
C ALA A 220 3.35 -6.60 1.68
N GLU A 221 2.59 -5.58 2.10
CA GLU A 221 3.12 -4.55 3.00
C GLU A 221 3.46 -5.15 4.38
N THR A 222 4.70 -4.97 4.83
CA THR A 222 5.18 -5.42 6.15
C THR A 222 4.84 -4.41 7.24
N GLY A 223 4.87 -4.83 8.51
CA GLY A 223 4.66 -3.93 9.64
C GLY A 223 5.67 -2.78 9.68
N THR A 224 6.91 -3.02 9.23
CA THR A 224 7.94 -1.98 9.08
C THR A 224 7.55 -0.94 8.03
N GLN A 225 7.08 -1.40 6.85
CA GLN A 225 6.62 -0.51 5.77
C GLN A 225 5.36 0.26 6.19
N LEU A 226 4.43 -0.38 6.90
CA LEU A 226 3.21 0.27 7.39
C LEU A 226 3.50 1.32 8.47
N ALA A 227 4.49 1.08 9.34
CA ALA A 227 4.92 2.09 10.32
C ALA A 227 5.56 3.31 9.64
N ALA A 228 6.37 3.10 8.60
CA ALA A 228 6.90 4.20 7.80
C ALA A 228 5.79 4.97 7.08
N THR A 229 4.89 4.25 6.40
CA THR A 229 3.71 4.83 5.75
C THR A 229 2.85 5.63 6.72
N LEU A 230 2.65 5.16 7.96
CA LEU A 230 1.90 5.87 9.00
C LEU A 230 2.51 7.25 9.26
N LEU A 231 3.79 7.27 9.61
CA LEU A 231 4.51 8.49 10.00
C LEU A 231 4.61 9.46 8.82
N SER A 232 4.84 8.97 7.61
CA SER A 232 4.83 9.82 6.41
C SER A 232 3.45 10.40 6.11
N THR A 233 2.39 9.61 6.31
CA THR A 233 1.00 10.05 6.12
C THR A 233 0.64 11.15 7.11
N ILE A 234 1.11 11.06 8.35
CA ILE A 234 0.99 12.12 9.36
C ILE A 234 1.78 13.37 8.95
N ALA A 235 3.04 13.21 8.54
CA ALA A 235 3.89 14.32 8.10
C ALA A 235 3.32 15.07 6.89
N LEU A 236 2.58 14.36 6.02
CA LEU A 236 1.90 14.92 4.86
C LEU A 236 0.49 15.47 5.17
N GLY A 237 0.08 15.50 6.45
CA GLY A 237 -1.22 16.03 6.87
C GLY A 237 -2.42 15.16 6.44
N ARG A 238 -2.21 13.87 6.20
CA ARG A 238 -3.23 12.93 5.71
C ARG A 238 -3.89 12.11 6.83
N GLY A 239 -4.16 12.75 7.98
CA GLY A 239 -4.62 12.08 9.20
C GLY A 239 -5.98 11.37 9.08
N SER A 240 -6.86 11.85 8.21
CA SER A 240 -8.19 11.26 7.95
C SER A 240 -8.14 9.85 7.36
N GLN A 241 -7.06 9.51 6.66
CA GLN A 241 -6.89 8.24 5.94
C GLN A 241 -6.03 7.23 6.70
N LEU A 242 -5.62 7.58 7.92
CA LEU A 242 -4.53 6.94 8.62
C LEU A 242 -4.83 5.46 8.89
N ARG A 243 -5.99 5.20 9.50
CA ARG A 243 -6.46 3.84 9.80
C ARG A 243 -6.47 2.98 8.54
N ASP A 244 -7.17 3.41 7.50
CA ASP A 244 -7.37 2.62 6.29
C ASP A 244 -6.04 2.25 5.58
N GLN A 245 -5.02 3.10 5.70
CA GLN A 245 -3.69 2.85 5.14
C GLN A 245 -2.85 1.85 5.95
N VAL A 246 -3.11 1.66 7.25
CA VAL A 246 -2.29 0.77 8.10
C VAL A 246 -3.03 -0.41 8.70
N SER A 247 -4.36 -0.41 8.64
CA SER A 247 -5.22 -1.51 9.09
C SER A 247 -4.96 -2.77 8.27
N PHE A 248 -5.34 -3.92 8.83
CA PHE A 248 -5.26 -5.19 8.09
C PHE A 248 -6.11 -5.16 6.81
N VAL A 249 -7.24 -4.45 6.85
CA VAL A 249 -8.20 -4.25 5.76
C VAL A 249 -8.19 -2.78 5.36
N ASP A 250 -8.13 -2.51 4.07
CA ASP A 250 -8.50 -1.24 3.44
C ASP A 250 -9.85 -1.45 2.75
N ASP A 251 -10.90 -0.88 3.33
CA ASP A 251 -12.30 -0.97 2.92
C ASP A 251 -12.82 0.35 2.32
N ARG A 252 -11.91 1.24 1.92
CA ARG A 252 -12.27 2.56 1.35
C ARG A 252 -13.01 2.44 0.02
N ASP A 253 -12.86 1.30 -0.65
CA ASP A 253 -13.65 0.96 -1.83
C ASP A 253 -14.82 0.10 -1.35
N GLY A 254 -16.05 0.63 -1.45
CA GLY A 254 -17.24 -0.04 -0.90
C GLY A 254 -17.52 -1.43 -1.49
N HIS A 255 -16.93 -1.75 -2.64
CA HIS A 255 -17.15 -3.00 -3.36
C HIS A 255 -15.98 -4.00 -3.24
N MET A 256 -14.77 -3.53 -2.90
CA MET A 256 -13.56 -4.35 -2.93
C MET A 256 -12.68 -4.12 -1.71
N GLN A 257 -12.28 -5.21 -1.05
CA GLN A 257 -11.42 -5.15 0.13
C GLN A 257 -9.98 -5.53 -0.22
N LEU A 258 -9.04 -4.68 0.19
CA LEU A 258 -7.61 -4.95 0.12
C LEU A 258 -7.11 -5.41 1.50
N LEU A 259 -6.44 -6.57 1.53
CA LEU A 259 -5.92 -7.22 2.72
C LEU A 259 -4.39 -7.19 2.74
N ARG A 260 -3.81 -7.15 3.95
CA ARG A 260 -2.36 -7.08 4.18
C ARG A 260 -1.84 -8.27 5.00
N PRO A 261 -1.69 -9.47 4.39
CA PRO A 261 -1.24 -10.67 5.10
C PRO A 261 0.13 -10.56 5.77
N MET A 262 1.04 -9.75 5.19
CA MET A 262 2.41 -9.57 5.67
C MET A 262 2.54 -8.54 6.81
N ARG A 263 1.45 -7.93 7.26
CA ARG A 263 1.43 -6.85 8.27
C ARG A 263 2.15 -7.18 9.59
N GLU A 264 2.11 -8.43 10.04
CA GLU A 264 2.73 -8.86 11.30
C GLU A 264 4.22 -9.24 11.16
N PHE A 265 4.78 -9.15 9.95
CA PHE A 265 6.19 -9.38 9.68
C PHE A 265 6.97 -8.07 9.71
N SER A 266 8.19 -8.10 10.25
CA SER A 266 9.17 -7.02 10.07
C SER A 266 10.01 -7.24 8.81
N ALA A 267 10.69 -6.20 8.33
CA ALA A 267 11.64 -6.33 7.21
C ALA A 267 12.75 -7.35 7.51
N GLU A 268 13.34 -7.28 8.71
CA GLU A 268 14.34 -8.24 9.20
C GLU A 268 13.84 -9.69 9.18
N GLU A 269 12.60 -9.94 9.60
CA GLU A 269 12.00 -11.29 9.56
C GLU A 269 11.81 -11.78 8.12
N VAL A 270 11.42 -10.91 7.20
CA VAL A 270 11.28 -11.24 5.77
C VAL A 270 12.64 -11.58 5.16
N ASP A 271 13.67 -10.80 5.46
CA ASP A 271 15.02 -11.03 4.94
C ASP A 271 15.58 -12.39 5.42
N LEU A 272 15.48 -12.67 6.72
CA LEU A 272 15.89 -13.95 7.30
C LEU A 272 15.06 -15.12 6.76
N PHE A 273 13.75 -14.92 6.57
CA PHE A 273 12.89 -15.94 5.98
C PHE A 273 13.33 -16.28 4.55
N ASN A 274 13.53 -15.27 3.71
CA ASN A 274 13.95 -15.45 2.32
C ASN A 274 15.33 -16.13 2.24
N GLN A 275 16.28 -15.72 3.10
CA GLN A 275 17.60 -16.33 3.17
C GLN A 275 17.52 -17.83 3.51
N HIS A 276 16.77 -18.20 4.55
CA HIS A 276 16.70 -19.61 4.99
C HIS A 276 15.82 -20.50 4.12
N ARG A 277 14.88 -19.92 3.37
CA ARG A 277 14.07 -20.63 2.37
C ARG A 277 14.68 -20.60 0.96
N ASN A 278 15.83 -19.94 0.78
CA ASN A 278 16.44 -19.69 -0.53
C ASN A 278 15.44 -19.09 -1.54
N VAL A 279 14.63 -18.14 -1.09
CA VAL A 279 13.64 -17.47 -1.93
C VAL A 279 14.36 -16.46 -2.80
N THR A 280 14.26 -16.63 -4.12
CA THR A 280 14.72 -15.64 -5.08
C THR A 280 13.77 -14.44 -5.09
N PHE A 281 14.33 -13.24 -5.02
CA PHE A 281 13.57 -11.99 -5.12
C PHE A 281 14.42 -10.93 -5.83
N ARG A 282 13.73 -10.02 -6.50
CA ARG A 282 14.33 -8.89 -7.18
C ARG A 282 14.92 -7.92 -6.16
N GLN A 283 16.21 -7.66 -6.28
CA GLN A 283 16.84 -6.56 -5.56
C GLN A 283 16.56 -5.24 -6.29
N SER A 284 15.87 -4.32 -5.65
CA SER A 284 15.76 -2.96 -6.17
C SER A 284 17.03 -2.19 -5.82
N PRO A 285 17.66 -1.47 -6.77
CA PRO A 285 18.72 -0.55 -6.41
C PRO A 285 18.18 0.50 -5.42
N PRO A 286 19.01 0.97 -4.47
CA PRO A 286 18.61 2.01 -3.56
C PRO A 286 18.28 3.28 -4.35
N LYS A 287 17.00 3.68 -4.36
CA LYS A 287 16.57 4.93 -5.00
C LYS A 287 17.17 6.11 -4.19
N GLN A 288 18.04 6.90 -4.83
CA GLN A 288 18.79 8.00 -4.19
C GLN A 288 17.94 9.25 -3.88
N ALA A 289 16.67 9.29 -4.31
CA ALA A 289 15.82 10.46 -4.11
C ALA A 289 15.34 10.59 -2.65
N ALA A 290 15.56 11.77 -2.06
CA ALA A 290 15.07 12.12 -0.73
C ALA A 290 13.56 12.44 -0.78
N SER A 291 12.72 11.42 -0.54
CA SER A 291 11.30 11.64 -0.23
C SER A 291 11.05 11.56 1.27
N ILE A 292 9.95 12.16 1.75
CA ILE A 292 9.53 12.03 3.14
C ILE A 292 9.34 10.54 3.50
N VAL A 293 8.80 9.75 2.57
CA VAL A 293 8.61 8.30 2.76
C VAL A 293 9.95 7.62 3.01
N ARG A 294 10.97 7.88 2.18
CA ARG A 294 12.31 7.30 2.34
C ARG A 294 13.02 7.74 3.62
N LEU A 295 12.91 9.02 3.98
CA LEU A 295 13.44 9.51 5.25
C LEU A 295 12.78 8.81 6.44
N THR A 296 11.46 8.62 6.36
CA THR A 296 10.69 7.93 7.40
C THR A 296 11.02 6.45 7.46
N GLU A 297 11.18 5.76 6.32
CA GLU A 297 11.62 4.36 6.27
C GLU A 297 12.99 4.19 6.93
N ARG A 298 13.97 5.06 6.59
CA ARG A 298 15.30 5.04 7.22
C ARG A 298 15.21 5.28 8.73
N PHE A 299 14.39 6.23 9.16
CA PHE A 299 14.15 6.50 10.57
C PHE A 299 13.54 5.29 11.30
N VAL A 300 12.50 4.66 10.73
CA VAL A 300 11.84 3.48 11.31
C VAL A 300 12.78 2.28 11.35
N ASN A 301 13.59 2.06 10.30
CA ASN A 301 14.59 0.99 10.28
C ASN A 301 15.69 1.24 11.33
N GLY A 302 16.14 2.49 11.51
CA GLY A 302 17.05 2.88 12.58
C GLY A 302 16.44 2.63 13.97
N LEU A 303 15.18 3.02 14.17
CA LEU A 303 14.45 2.74 15.41
C LEU A 303 14.30 1.24 15.66
N GLN A 304 14.07 0.42 14.63
CA GLN A 304 13.92 -1.03 14.80
C GLN A 304 15.19 -1.66 15.38
N ARG A 305 16.37 -1.17 14.98
CA ARG A 305 17.66 -1.67 15.47
C ARG A 305 17.78 -1.51 16.98
N ASP A 306 17.39 -0.35 17.50
CA ASP A 306 17.61 0.00 18.91
C ASP A 306 16.40 -0.32 19.78
N PHE A 307 15.19 -0.27 19.21
CA PHE A 307 13.91 -0.49 19.88
C PHE A 307 12.92 -1.33 19.03
N PRO A 308 13.14 -2.66 18.91
CA PRO A 308 12.32 -3.52 18.03
C PRO A 308 10.81 -3.51 18.31
N ALA A 309 10.41 -3.29 19.57
CA ALA A 309 9.00 -3.24 19.95
C ALA A 309 8.27 -1.99 19.41
N THR A 310 9.00 -0.88 19.21
CA THR A 310 8.44 0.43 18.86
C THR A 310 7.76 0.43 17.51
N VAL A 311 8.34 -0.22 16.49
CA VAL A 311 7.77 -0.32 15.14
C VAL A 311 6.36 -0.89 15.18
N SER A 312 6.17 -1.94 15.96
CA SER A 312 4.89 -2.61 16.08
C SER A 312 3.85 -1.81 16.87
N THR A 313 4.30 -0.98 17.82
CA THR A 313 3.44 -0.04 18.55
C THR A 313 2.98 1.10 17.66
N ILE A 314 3.86 1.62 16.79
CA ILE A 314 3.54 2.72 15.86
C ILE A 314 2.33 2.34 14.99
N TRP A 315 2.43 1.28 14.20
CA TRP A 315 1.34 0.93 13.28
C TRP A 315 0.08 0.43 14.00
N ARG A 316 0.20 -0.25 15.16
CA ARG A 316 -0.98 -0.65 15.97
C ARG A 316 -1.71 0.53 16.58
N THR A 317 -0.98 1.61 16.89
CA THR A 317 -1.60 2.87 17.32
C THR A 317 -2.35 3.51 16.17
N GLY A 318 -1.75 3.53 14.97
CA GLY A 318 -2.43 3.97 13.75
C GLY A 318 -3.74 3.25 13.45
N ASP A 319 -3.81 1.94 13.71
CA ASP A 319 -5.03 1.13 13.57
C ASP A 319 -6.18 1.57 14.49
N LYS A 320 -5.85 2.20 15.62
CA LYS A 320 -6.81 2.71 16.61
C LYS A 320 -7.17 4.17 16.38
N ILE A 321 -6.38 4.92 15.62
CA ILE A 321 -6.64 6.33 15.30
C ILE A 321 -7.65 6.36 14.14
N ALA A 322 -8.93 6.29 14.49
CA ALA A 322 -10.04 6.46 13.58
C ALA A 322 -10.72 7.83 13.83
N PRO A 323 -11.21 8.52 12.79
CA PRO A 323 -12.11 9.64 13.01
C PRO A 323 -13.39 9.16 13.74
N PRO A 324 -13.95 9.95 14.66
CA PRO A 324 -15.14 9.56 15.43
C PRO A 324 -16.40 9.46 14.56
N VAL A 325 -16.42 10.13 13.40
CA VAL A 325 -17.53 10.11 12.44
C VAL A 325 -16.94 9.91 11.04
N ARG A 326 -17.46 8.92 10.29
CA ARG A 326 -17.25 8.84 8.84
C ARG A 326 -18.21 9.85 8.19
N THR A 327 -17.65 10.91 7.61
CA THR A 327 -18.39 11.88 6.79
C THR A 327 -18.99 11.20 5.56
N ALA A 328 -20.11 11.72 5.06
CA ALA A 328 -20.74 11.22 3.84
C ALA A 328 -19.88 11.61 2.63
N GLY A 329 -19.59 10.63 1.76
CA GLY A 329 -18.84 10.82 0.53
C GLY A 329 -17.38 10.33 0.59
N SER A 330 -16.91 9.82 -0.55
CA SER A 330 -15.55 9.30 -0.74
C SER A 330 -14.77 10.18 -1.71
N CYS A 331 -13.49 10.37 -1.44
CA CYS A 331 -12.57 11.10 -2.30
C CYS A 331 -12.46 10.44 -3.67
N SER A 332 -12.76 11.16 -4.75
CA SER A 332 -12.70 10.63 -6.12
C SER A 332 -11.31 10.18 -6.54
N LEU A 333 -10.24 10.68 -5.90
CA LEU A 333 -8.86 10.27 -6.19
C LEU A 333 -8.40 9.04 -5.39
N CYS A 334 -8.54 9.05 -4.05
CA CYS A 334 -7.98 8.01 -3.17
C CYS A 334 -9.02 7.11 -2.49
N GLY A 335 -10.32 7.35 -2.70
CA GLY A 335 -11.44 6.61 -2.10
C GLY A 335 -11.65 6.87 -0.60
N SER A 336 -10.80 7.68 0.05
CA SER A 336 -10.91 7.91 1.50
C SER A 336 -12.09 8.83 1.85
N PRO A 337 -12.67 8.73 3.06
CA PRO A 337 -13.73 9.64 3.50
C PRO A 337 -13.32 11.11 3.37
N LEU A 338 -14.26 11.97 2.97
CA LEU A 338 -14.00 13.39 2.76
C LEU A 338 -13.85 14.13 4.09
N ASP A 339 -12.67 14.66 4.37
CA ASP A 339 -12.40 15.53 5.54
C ASP A 339 -12.67 17.03 5.26
N THR A 340 -13.23 17.32 4.09
CA THR A 340 -13.51 18.66 3.57
C THR A 340 -15.01 18.97 3.49
N VAL A 341 -15.87 18.01 3.85
CA VAL A 341 -17.33 18.13 3.88
C VAL A 341 -17.80 18.10 5.33
N ASP A 342 -18.79 18.94 5.68
CA ASP A 342 -19.35 19.09 7.03
C ASP A 342 -18.28 19.28 8.12
N VAL A 343 -17.30 20.13 7.80
CA VAL A 343 -16.11 20.34 8.60
C VAL A 343 -16.46 21.07 9.91
N PRO A 344 -16.13 20.50 11.09
CA PRO A 344 -16.32 21.18 12.36
C PRO A 344 -15.52 22.50 12.43
N VAL A 345 -16.08 23.50 13.11
CA VAL A 345 -15.46 24.83 13.28
C VAL A 345 -14.05 24.74 13.88
N ALA A 346 -13.79 23.77 14.75
CA ALA A 346 -12.49 23.50 15.36
C ALA A 346 -11.77 22.30 14.72
N SER A 347 -11.73 22.24 13.39
CA SER A 347 -11.02 21.17 12.67
C SER A 347 -9.60 21.59 12.26
N ALA A 348 -8.76 20.59 11.96
CA ALA A 348 -7.44 20.82 11.39
C ALA A 348 -7.51 21.50 10.00
N VAL A 349 -8.55 21.19 9.21
CA VAL A 349 -8.75 21.77 7.88
C VAL A 349 -9.07 23.26 7.98
N GLU A 350 -9.97 23.65 8.88
CA GLU A 350 -10.29 25.07 9.11
C GLU A 350 -9.11 25.83 9.70
N ALA A 351 -8.34 25.24 10.62
CA ALA A 351 -7.12 25.86 11.15
C ALA A 351 -6.09 26.15 10.04
N LEU A 352 -5.89 25.20 9.12
CA LEU A 352 -5.01 25.38 7.96
C LEU A 352 -5.55 26.42 6.98
N ARG A 353 -6.86 26.43 6.75
CA ARG A 353 -7.54 27.42 5.90
C ARG A 353 -7.34 28.83 6.46
N LEU A 354 -7.63 29.03 7.75
CA LEU A 354 -7.42 30.29 8.45
C LEU A 354 -5.96 30.75 8.39
N THR A 355 -5.01 29.84 8.62
CA THR A 355 -3.57 30.14 8.54
C THR A 355 -3.17 30.61 7.14
N ARG A 356 -3.71 30.00 6.08
CA ARG A 356 -3.49 30.41 4.68
C ARG A 356 -4.08 31.78 4.39
N GLU A 357 -5.32 32.05 4.83
CA GLU A 357 -5.97 33.35 4.68
C GLU A 357 -5.16 34.46 5.35
N MET A 358 -4.72 34.26 6.59
CA MET A 358 -3.88 35.21 7.34
C MET A 358 -2.50 35.44 6.68
N SER A 359 -1.91 34.39 6.11
CA SER A 359 -0.61 34.49 5.42
C SER A 359 -0.70 35.33 4.14
N ARG A 360 -1.79 35.19 3.37
CA ARG A 360 -2.05 35.98 2.16
C ARG A 360 -2.30 37.45 2.48
N GLN A 361 -3.06 37.73 3.54
CA GLN A 361 -3.31 39.11 3.98
C GLN A 361 -2.02 39.86 4.39
N ARG A 362 -1.01 39.15 4.91
CA ARG A 362 0.30 39.74 5.25
C ARG A 362 1.18 40.07 4.05
N GLN A 363 0.97 39.46 2.89
CA GLN A 363 1.80 39.68 1.70
C GLN A 363 1.34 40.86 0.83
N GLY A 364 0.31 41.62 1.24
CA GLY A 364 -0.13 42.81 0.51
C GLY A 364 -0.76 42.51 -0.87
N GLU A 365 -1.12 41.26 -1.15
CA GLU A 365 -1.99 40.94 -2.27
C GLU A 365 -3.37 41.54 -1.96
N GLY A 366 -3.69 42.63 -2.67
CA GLY A 366 -4.94 43.37 -2.50
C GLY A 366 -6.16 42.45 -2.55
N ARG A 367 -7.22 42.87 -1.85
CA ARG A 367 -8.56 42.25 -1.86
C ARG A 367 -9.03 41.97 -3.29
N THR A 368 -8.65 40.84 -3.88
CA THR A 368 -9.56 40.12 -4.76
C THR A 368 -10.52 39.44 -3.82
N SER A 369 -11.75 39.97 -3.79
CA SER A 369 -12.92 39.26 -3.28
C SER A 369 -12.81 37.78 -3.66
N PRO A 370 -13.07 36.83 -2.75
CA PRO A 370 -13.19 35.44 -3.16
C PRO A 370 -14.41 35.41 -4.07
N THR A 371 -14.19 35.50 -5.38
CA THR A 371 -15.23 35.18 -6.34
C THR A 371 -15.53 33.72 -6.05
N THR A 372 -16.68 33.50 -5.43
CA THR A 372 -17.42 32.25 -5.42
C THR A 372 -17.79 31.90 -6.86
N THR A 373 -16.80 31.66 -7.71
CA THR A 373 -16.94 30.71 -8.80
C THR A 373 -16.60 29.39 -8.16
N GLY A 374 -17.65 28.65 -7.77
CA GLY A 374 -17.52 27.32 -7.20
C GLY A 374 -16.66 26.47 -8.12
N ASP A 375 -15.46 26.13 -7.65
CA ASP A 375 -14.73 25.00 -8.21
C ASP A 375 -15.44 23.75 -7.68
N GLU A 376 -16.54 23.37 -8.33
CA GLU A 376 -17.37 22.22 -7.94
C GLU A 376 -16.53 20.94 -7.80
N GLY A 377 -15.42 20.83 -8.54
CA GLY A 377 -14.48 19.71 -8.43
C GLY A 377 -13.60 19.69 -7.17
N CYS A 378 -13.58 20.75 -6.35
CA CYS A 378 -12.89 20.73 -5.05
C CYS A 378 -13.69 19.99 -3.96
N ARG A 379 -15.00 19.79 -4.13
CA ARG A 379 -15.84 19.12 -3.12
C ARG A 379 -15.74 17.59 -3.14
N GLU A 380 -15.17 17.02 -4.20
CA GLU A 380 -15.03 15.57 -4.37
C GLU A 380 -13.68 15.03 -3.87
N LEU A 381 -12.79 15.89 -3.38
CA LEU A 381 -11.45 15.51 -2.94
C LEU A 381 -11.26 15.80 -1.45
N CYS A 382 -10.63 14.86 -0.75
CA CYS A 382 -10.09 15.12 0.60
C CYS A 382 -8.94 16.14 0.53
N TYR A 383 -8.66 16.80 1.65
CA TYR A 383 -7.65 17.87 1.75
C TYR A 383 -6.27 17.45 1.23
N ALA A 384 -5.88 16.21 1.54
CA ALA A 384 -4.62 15.63 1.09
C ALA A 384 -4.54 15.46 -0.44
N CYS A 385 -5.65 15.07 -1.08
CA CYS A 385 -5.72 14.92 -2.52
C CYS A 385 -5.87 16.27 -3.22
N GLN A 386 -6.57 17.24 -2.62
CA GLN A 386 -6.57 18.62 -3.10
C GLN A 386 -5.15 19.20 -3.12
N SER A 387 -4.37 18.99 -2.05
CA SER A 387 -2.98 19.45 -1.96
C SER A 387 -2.09 18.76 -2.98
N LEU A 388 -2.28 17.45 -3.20
CA LEU A 388 -1.56 16.70 -4.23
C LEU A 388 -1.90 17.22 -5.63
N VAL A 389 -3.19 17.37 -5.95
CA VAL A 389 -3.65 17.88 -7.25
C VAL A 389 -3.13 19.30 -7.50
N ALA A 390 -3.07 20.15 -6.47
CA ALA A 390 -2.51 21.49 -6.56
C ALA A 390 -0.98 21.51 -6.75
N ALA A 391 -0.27 20.46 -6.31
CA ALA A 391 1.17 20.32 -6.51
C ALA A 391 1.53 19.80 -7.92
N GLY A 392 0.59 19.16 -8.61
CA GLY A 392 0.71 18.73 -10.01
C GLY A 392 -0.17 19.55 -10.95
N ASP A 393 -0.34 19.07 -12.19
CA ASP A 393 -1.28 19.66 -13.15
C ASP A 393 -2.62 18.91 -13.17
N ARG A 394 -3.68 19.58 -12.72
CA ARG A 394 -5.05 19.04 -12.69
C ARG A 394 -5.54 18.57 -14.06
N ALA A 395 -5.14 19.24 -15.14
CA ALA A 395 -5.56 18.85 -16.50
C ALA A 395 -5.05 17.45 -16.85
N THR A 396 -3.79 17.15 -16.49
CA THR A 396 -3.18 15.83 -16.72
C THR A 396 -3.79 14.73 -15.85
N MET A 397 -4.23 15.07 -14.63
CA MET A 397 -4.81 14.12 -13.68
C MET A 397 -6.32 13.87 -13.88
N LYS A 398 -6.98 14.66 -14.73
CA LYS A 398 -8.42 14.56 -14.99
C LYS A 398 -8.90 13.14 -15.36
N PRO A 399 -8.21 12.35 -16.20
CA PRO A 399 -8.62 10.97 -16.51
C PRO A 399 -8.70 10.04 -15.29
N LEU A 400 -7.87 10.29 -14.27
CA LEU A 400 -7.94 9.57 -13.00
C LEU A 400 -9.11 10.04 -12.12
N LEU A 401 -9.54 11.29 -12.25
CA LEU A 401 -10.68 11.80 -11.49
C LEU A 401 -12.00 11.32 -12.11
N ASP A 402 -12.10 11.35 -13.44
CA ASP A 402 -13.32 11.01 -14.17
C ASP A 402 -13.63 9.50 -14.11
N SER A 403 -12.60 8.64 -14.09
CA SER A 403 -12.75 7.16 -13.97
C SER A 403 -13.31 6.69 -12.62
N ALA A 404 -13.54 7.59 -11.66
CA ALA A 404 -14.12 7.25 -10.35
C ALA A 404 -15.65 7.33 -10.30
N ASN A 405 -16.30 7.99 -11.26
CA ASN A 405 -17.71 8.41 -11.17
C ASN A 405 -18.73 7.46 -11.83
N SER A 406 -18.35 6.24 -12.24
CA SER A 406 -19.22 5.34 -13.01
C SER A 406 -19.92 4.22 -12.22
N VAL A 407 -19.96 4.27 -10.89
CA VAL A 407 -20.64 3.22 -10.10
C VAL A 407 -21.76 3.81 -9.24
N GLU A 408 -22.97 3.80 -9.78
CA GLU A 408 -24.19 4.01 -8.98
C GLU A 408 -24.36 2.86 -7.97
N PRO A 409 -24.76 3.14 -6.73
CA PRO A 409 -25.06 2.10 -5.75
C PRO A 409 -26.36 1.39 -6.13
N GLN A 410 -26.28 0.13 -6.57
CA GLN A 410 -27.44 -0.75 -6.54
C GLN A 410 -27.76 -1.11 -5.09
N LEU A 411 -28.65 -0.32 -4.50
CA LEU A 411 -29.35 -0.63 -3.27
C LEU A 411 -30.11 -1.96 -3.47
N SER A 412 -29.68 -3.00 -2.77
CA SER A 412 -30.50 -4.20 -2.58
C SER A 412 -31.61 -3.84 -1.60
N GLU A 413 -32.83 -3.74 -2.11
CA GLU A 413 -34.04 -3.71 -1.30
C GLU A 413 -34.18 -5.05 -0.58
N GLU A 414 -33.78 -5.12 0.69
CA GLU A 414 -34.23 -6.17 1.58
C GLU A 414 -35.70 -5.92 1.94
N ASN A 415 -36.57 -6.73 1.33
CA ASN A 415 -37.99 -6.87 1.66
C ASN A 415 -38.20 -7.07 3.17
N SER A 416 -38.64 -6.02 3.86
CA SER A 416 -39.24 -6.11 5.19
C SER A 416 -40.74 -6.35 5.05
N THR A 417 -41.16 -7.62 5.06
CA THR A 417 -42.58 -7.99 5.18
C THR A 417 -42.92 -8.30 6.64
N ALA A 418 -43.66 -7.37 7.22
CA ALA A 418 -44.75 -7.53 8.17
C ALA A 418 -44.70 -8.69 9.19
N THR A 419 -44.50 -8.33 10.47
CA THR A 419 -45.26 -8.95 11.57
C THR A 419 -45.88 -7.85 12.44
N GLY A 420 -47.17 -7.65 12.25
CA GLY A 420 -48.00 -6.84 13.12
C GLY A 420 -48.48 -7.64 14.32
N GLY A 421 -48.43 -6.99 15.49
CA GLY A 421 -49.39 -7.14 16.59
C GLY A 421 -49.37 -8.45 17.40
N LEU A 422 -49.03 -8.34 18.69
CA LEU A 422 -50.03 -8.53 19.74
C LEU A 422 -49.55 -7.95 21.08
N THR A 423 -50.32 -7.00 21.58
CA THR A 423 -50.31 -6.50 22.95
C THR A 423 -51.32 -7.31 23.74
N VAL A 424 -50.93 -8.04 24.80
CA VAL A 424 -51.81 -8.35 25.95
C VAL A 424 -50.93 -8.64 27.18
N LEU A 425 -51.14 -7.83 28.22
CA LEU A 425 -50.86 -7.98 29.67
C LEU A 425 -49.50 -8.51 30.15
#